data_AF-A0A293M285-F1
#
_entry.id   AF-A0A293M285-F1
#
_cell.length_a   1.000
_cell.length_b   1.000
_cell.length_c   1.000
_cell.angle_alpha   90.00
_cell.angle_beta   90.00
_cell.angle_gamma   90.00
#
_symmetry.space_group_name_H-M   'P 1'
#
loop_
_entity.id
_entity.type
_entity.pdbx_description
1 polymer ?
#
loop_
_entity_poly.entity_id
_entity_poly.type
_entity_poly.pdbx_seq_one_letter_code
_entity_poly.pdbx_strand_id
1 'polypeptide(L)'
;MAMFQVVAICAVVFISCSLADAAKGRGDCVSSGYSCVPRERCPVERRKPEYGGCRTVCCDLGNSDDCVSNGGECNPLNRSCYEERRYSPSCGRGQKCCIWLN
;
A
#
# COMPACT_ATOMS: atom_id res chain seq x y z
N MET A 1 7.38 11.15 -54.58
CA MET A 1 8.26 11.16 -53.38
C MET A 1 7.48 11.60 -52.12
N ALA A 2 6.19 11.21 -51.98
CA ALA A 2 5.33 11.65 -50.88
C ALA A 2 4.83 10.50 -49.98
N MET A 3 4.90 9.24 -50.43
CA MET A 3 4.45 8.08 -49.62
C MET A 3 5.39 7.73 -48.46
N PHE A 4 6.70 7.93 -48.61
CA PHE A 4 7.68 7.53 -47.59
C PHE A 4 7.64 8.40 -46.32
N GLN A 5 7.24 9.67 -46.44
CA GLN A 5 7.18 10.57 -45.30
C GLN A 5 5.97 10.31 -44.39
N VAL A 6 4.85 9.86 -44.96
CA VAL A 6 3.64 9.54 -44.18
C VAL A 6 3.85 8.30 -43.31
N VAL A 7 4.55 7.28 -43.83
CA VAL A 7 4.84 6.04 -43.10
C VAL A 7 5.76 6.29 -41.90
N ALA A 8 6.78 7.14 -42.08
CA ALA A 8 7.71 7.50 -41.01
C ALA A 8 7.02 8.29 -39.89
N ILE A 9 6.11 9.21 -40.22
CA ILE A 9 5.35 10.00 -39.24
C ILE A 9 4.39 9.11 -38.45
N CYS A 10 3.71 8.16 -39.11
CA CYS A 10 2.85 7.20 -38.41
C CYS A 10 3.64 6.31 -37.45
N ALA A 11 4.80 5.78 -37.86
CA ALA A 11 5.61 4.90 -37.02
C ALA A 11 6.09 5.60 -35.72
N VAL A 12 6.45 6.89 -35.79
CA VAL A 12 6.89 7.66 -34.61
C VAL A 12 5.72 7.90 -33.65
N VAL A 13 4.52 8.20 -34.15
CA VAL A 13 3.31 8.40 -33.32
C VAL A 13 2.91 7.09 -32.60
N PHE A 14 2.99 5.95 -33.30
CA PHE A 14 2.71 4.65 -32.70
C PHE A 14 3.68 4.27 -31.58
N ILE A 15 4.98 4.57 -31.73
CA ILE A 15 6.00 4.27 -30.70
C ILE A 15 5.82 5.18 -29.47
N SER A 16 5.42 6.44 -29.65
CA SER A 16 5.19 7.36 -28.53
C SER A 16 3.94 7.05 -27.69
N CYS A 17 2.91 6.42 -28.27
CA CYS A 17 1.72 6.02 -27.51
C CYS A 17 1.98 4.82 -26.58
N SER A 18 2.90 3.92 -26.91
CA SER A 18 3.11 2.68 -26.15
C SER A 18 3.95 2.86 -24.87
N LEU A 19 4.60 4.00 -24.68
CA LEU A 19 5.48 4.26 -23.53
C LEU A 19 4.80 5.06 -22.41
N ALA A 20 3.58 5.56 -22.62
CA ALA A 20 2.86 6.39 -21.64
C ALA A 20 2.15 5.57 -20.55
N ASP A 21 1.99 4.25 -20.73
CA ASP A 21 1.19 3.42 -19.81
C ASP A 21 1.99 2.76 -18.68
N ALA A 22 3.31 2.90 -18.64
CA ALA A 22 4.17 2.18 -17.69
C ALA A 22 4.17 2.74 -16.25
N ALA A 23 3.45 3.83 -15.96
CA ALA A 23 3.40 4.44 -14.63
C ALA A 23 2.04 4.32 -13.93
N LYS A 24 1.09 3.56 -14.52
CA LYS A 24 -0.18 3.29 -13.86
C LYS A 24 0.00 2.03 -13.03
N GLY A 25 0.12 2.19 -11.71
CA GLY A 25 0.06 1.07 -10.79
C GLY A 25 -1.12 0.15 -11.14
N ARG A 26 -1.00 -1.15 -10.85
CA ARG A 26 -1.95 -2.23 -11.17
C ARG A 26 -3.41 -1.95 -10.83
N GLY A 27 -3.67 -0.95 -10.00
CA GLY A 27 -4.97 -0.41 -9.66
C GLY A 27 -4.83 0.70 -8.62
N ASP A 28 -5.95 1.30 -8.26
CA ASP A 28 -6.04 2.15 -7.07
C ASP A 28 -5.98 1.27 -5.80
N CYS A 29 -5.18 1.71 -4.82
CA CYS A 29 -4.92 0.98 -3.58
C CYS A 29 -6.20 0.67 -2.80
N VAL A 30 -7.06 1.66 -2.60
CA VAL A 30 -8.30 1.53 -1.82
C VAL A 30 -9.29 0.65 -2.56
N SER A 31 -9.39 0.83 -3.89
CA SER A 31 -10.25 0.01 -4.75
C SER A 31 -9.85 -1.47 -4.76
N SER A 32 -8.60 -1.77 -4.43
CA SER A 32 -8.06 -3.13 -4.34
C SER A 32 -8.16 -3.74 -2.93
N GLY A 33 -8.84 -3.07 -2.00
CA GLY A 33 -9.06 -3.54 -0.63
C GLY A 33 -7.90 -3.29 0.34
N TYR A 34 -6.94 -2.47 -0.06
CA TYR A 34 -5.81 -2.06 0.78
C TYR A 34 -6.04 -0.67 1.38
N SER A 35 -5.09 -0.18 2.15
CA SER A 35 -5.20 1.11 2.85
C SER A 35 -3.98 1.99 2.62
N CYS A 36 -4.21 3.29 2.43
CA CYS A 36 -3.15 4.30 2.41
C CYS A 36 -2.78 4.67 3.85
N VAL A 37 -1.55 4.35 4.26
CA VAL A 37 -1.05 4.66 5.61
C VAL A 37 0.32 5.33 5.53
N PRO A 38 0.75 6.06 6.58
CA PRO A 38 2.13 6.52 6.71
C PRO A 38 3.13 5.37 6.58
N ARG A 39 4.31 5.64 6.02
CA ARG A 39 5.32 4.61 5.71
C ARG A 39 5.77 3.86 6.96
N GLU A 40 5.79 4.54 8.09
CA GLU A 40 6.20 4.07 9.40
C GLU A 40 5.20 3.06 9.98
N ARG A 41 3.93 3.15 9.58
CA ARG A 41 2.84 2.27 10.04
C ARG A 41 2.65 1.02 9.17
N CYS A 42 3.38 0.93 8.06
CA CYS A 42 3.31 -0.23 7.18
C CYS A 42 4.65 -0.98 7.16
N PRO A 43 4.70 -2.20 7.72
CA PRO A 43 5.84 -3.09 7.57
C PRO A 43 6.19 -3.27 6.09
N VAL A 44 7.49 -3.35 5.77
CA VAL A 44 7.98 -3.40 4.38
C VAL A 44 7.31 -4.52 3.58
N GLU A 45 7.09 -5.66 4.22
CA GLU A 45 6.50 -6.89 3.68
C GLU A 45 5.04 -6.71 3.25
N ARG A 46 4.32 -5.78 3.88
CA ARG A 46 2.90 -5.51 3.64
C ARG A 46 2.66 -4.34 2.70
N ARG A 47 3.72 -3.63 2.31
CA ARG A 47 3.62 -2.55 1.32
C ARG A 47 3.28 -3.15 -0.04
N LYS A 48 2.34 -2.52 -0.73
CA LYS A 48 1.89 -2.90 -2.07
C LYS A 48 2.27 -1.80 -3.06
N PRO A 49 3.57 -1.63 -3.37
CA PRO A 49 4.06 -0.55 -4.24
C PRO A 49 3.52 -0.63 -5.66
N GLU A 50 3.01 -1.79 -6.07
CA GLU A 50 2.36 -1.99 -7.35
C GLU A 50 1.00 -1.29 -7.47
N TYR A 51 0.39 -0.81 -6.38
CA TYR A 51 -0.87 -0.06 -6.40
C TYR A 51 -0.63 1.43 -6.15
N GLY A 52 -1.28 2.26 -6.97
CA GLY A 52 -1.22 3.73 -6.89
C GLY A 52 -2.34 4.32 -6.03
N GLY A 53 -2.52 5.64 -6.12
CA GLY A 53 -3.63 6.36 -5.47
C GLY A 53 -3.34 6.90 -4.08
N CYS A 54 -2.30 6.41 -3.40
CA CYS A 54 -1.87 6.95 -2.11
C CYS A 54 -0.83 8.08 -2.27
N ARG A 55 -0.98 9.16 -1.51
CA ARG A 55 0.12 10.12 -1.27
C ARG A 55 1.22 9.54 -0.36
N THR A 56 0.87 8.52 0.42
CA THR A 56 1.75 7.75 1.30
C THR A 56 2.04 6.37 0.70
N VAL A 57 2.16 5.31 1.50
CA VAL A 57 2.31 3.93 0.99
C VAL A 57 0.97 3.21 0.96
N CYS A 58 0.73 2.45 -0.11
CA CYS A 58 -0.34 1.45 -0.12
C CYS A 58 0.09 0.26 0.74
N CYS A 59 -0.75 -0.12 1.70
CA CYS A 59 -0.46 -1.18 2.65
C CYS A 59 -1.60 -2.18 2.69
N ASP A 60 -1.25 -3.45 2.58
CA ASP A 60 -2.15 -4.54 2.91
C ASP A 60 -2.23 -4.66 4.43
N LEU A 61 -3.17 -3.95 5.04
CA LEU A 61 -3.43 -4.08 6.47
C LEU A 61 -4.13 -5.39 6.82
N GLY A 62 -4.64 -6.14 5.83
CA GLY A 62 -5.48 -7.31 6.05
C GLY A 62 -6.79 -6.92 6.76
N ASN A 63 -7.90 -7.51 6.36
CA ASN A 63 -9.17 -7.32 7.08
C ASN A 63 -9.22 -8.09 8.42
N SER A 64 -8.06 -8.31 9.04
CA SER A 64 -7.98 -9.02 10.31
C SER A 64 -8.13 -8.02 11.44
N ASP A 65 -9.02 -8.29 12.38
CA ASP A 65 -9.06 -7.54 13.66
C ASP A 65 -7.94 -8.00 14.61
N ASP A 66 -7.03 -8.86 14.15
CA ASP A 66 -5.92 -9.39 14.92
C ASP A 66 -4.70 -8.45 14.97
N CYS A 67 -4.22 -8.17 16.18
CA CYS A 67 -3.08 -7.29 16.44
C CYS A 67 -1.80 -7.73 15.74
N VAL A 68 -1.44 -9.01 15.83
CA VAL A 68 -0.18 -9.55 15.27
C VAL A 68 -0.23 -9.47 13.76
N SER A 69 -1.37 -9.84 13.17
CA SER A 69 -1.62 -9.73 11.73
C SER A 69 -1.48 -8.29 11.22
N ASN A 70 -1.68 -7.29 12.07
CA ASN A 70 -1.58 -5.86 11.73
C ASN A 70 -0.22 -5.23 12.07
N GLY A 71 0.81 -6.04 12.35
CA GLY A 71 2.15 -5.55 12.66
C GLY A 71 2.27 -4.97 14.07
N GLY A 72 1.32 -5.29 14.96
CA GLY A 72 1.41 -5.02 16.38
C GLY A 72 1.88 -6.23 17.18
N GLU A 73 2.04 -6.01 18.48
CA GLU A 73 2.42 -7.03 19.45
C GLU A 73 1.53 -6.91 20.70
N CYS A 74 0.95 -8.03 21.14
CA CYS A 74 0.15 -8.07 22.35
C CYS A 74 1.03 -7.90 23.58
N ASN A 75 0.75 -6.83 24.34
CA ASN A 75 1.54 -6.44 25.50
C ASN A 75 0.64 -6.20 26.71
N PRO A 76 1.16 -6.26 27.94
CA PRO A 76 0.37 -5.94 29.13
C PRO A 76 -0.10 -4.48 29.12
N LEU A 77 -1.23 -4.19 29.76
CA LEU A 77 -1.84 -2.84 29.78
C LEU A 77 -0.89 -1.73 30.28
N ASN A 78 0.05 -2.06 31.17
CA ASN A 78 1.02 -1.13 31.75
C ASN A 78 2.23 -0.83 30.83
N ARG A 79 2.39 -1.55 29.71
CA ARG A 79 3.48 -1.31 28.76
C ARG A 79 3.26 0.02 28.04
N SER A 80 4.28 0.87 27.98
CA SER A 80 4.25 2.10 27.18
C SER A 80 4.50 1.77 25.71
N CYS A 81 3.57 2.17 24.83
CA CYS A 81 3.60 1.98 23.39
C CYS A 81 2.50 2.84 22.73
N TYR A 82 2.46 2.94 21.40
CA TYR A 82 1.26 3.39 20.70
C TYR A 82 0.22 2.25 20.71
N GLU A 83 -0.90 2.48 21.39
CA GLU A 83 -1.97 1.50 21.51
C GLU A 83 -2.91 1.58 20.31
N GLU A 84 -3.06 0.49 19.57
CA GLU A 84 -4.08 0.38 18.52
C GLU A 84 -5.32 -0.30 19.10
N ARG A 85 -6.29 0.53 19.51
CA ARG A 85 -7.51 0.08 20.20
C ARG A 85 -8.37 -0.84 19.35
N ARG A 86 -8.33 -0.68 18.03
CA ARG A 86 -9.10 -1.52 17.12
C ARG A 86 -8.73 -3.01 17.26
N TYR A 87 -7.45 -3.31 17.43
CA TYR A 87 -6.95 -4.69 17.46
C TYR A 87 -6.71 -5.23 18.88
N SER A 88 -6.79 -4.37 19.90
CA SER A 88 -6.60 -4.76 21.31
C SER A 88 -7.53 -5.89 21.79
N PRO A 89 -8.80 -6.01 21.33
CA PRO A 89 -9.64 -7.15 21.66
C PRO A 89 -9.06 -8.52 21.26
N SER A 90 -8.19 -8.60 20.24
CA SER A 90 -7.59 -9.87 19.81
C SER A 90 -6.52 -10.39 20.77
N CYS A 91 -5.94 -9.54 21.61
CA CYS A 91 -4.86 -9.88 22.54
C CYS A 91 -5.34 -10.57 23.83
N GLY A 92 -6.66 -10.67 24.04
CA GLY A 92 -7.23 -11.26 25.25
C GLY A 92 -7.19 -10.34 26.48
N ARG A 93 -7.68 -10.85 27.62
CA ARG A 93 -7.84 -10.05 28.85
C ARG A 93 -6.48 -9.65 29.44
N GLY A 94 -6.40 -8.40 29.88
CA GLY A 94 -5.19 -7.85 30.54
C GLY A 94 -4.08 -7.44 29.59
N GLN A 95 -4.33 -7.49 28.28
CA GLN A 95 -3.39 -7.11 27.23
C GLN A 95 -4.00 -6.05 26.30
N LYS A 96 -3.13 -5.38 25.56
CA LYS A 96 -3.48 -4.41 24.52
C LYS A 96 -2.57 -4.60 23.31
N CYS A 97 -3.03 -4.13 22.15
CA CYS A 97 -2.22 -4.15 20.95
C CYS A 97 -1.26 -2.96 20.92
N CYS A 98 0.04 -3.24 20.96
CA CYS A 98 1.08 -2.23 20.84
C CYS A 98 1.65 -2.20 19.42
N ILE A 99 1.75 -1.02 18.83
CA ILE A 99 2.51 -0.79 17.59
C ILE A 99 3.72 0.06 17.95
N TRP A 100 4.89 -0.37 17.50
CA TRP A 100 6.15 0.34 17.72
C TRP A 100 6.37 1.32 16.56
N LEU A 101 6.30 2.61 16.86
CA LEU A 101 6.64 3.67 15.90
C LEU A 101 8.15 3.94 16.02
N ASN A 102 8.89 3.79 14.92
CA ASN A 102 10.29 4.20 14.81
C ASN A 102 10.40 5.71 14.57
#